data_AF-U3GUB9-F1
#
_entry.id   AF-U3GUB9-F1
#
_cell.length_a   1.000
_cell.length_b   1.000
_cell.length_c   1.000
_cell.angle_alpha   90.00
_cell.angle_beta   90.00
_cell.angle_gamma   90.00
#
_symmetry.space_group_name_H-M   'P 1'
#
loop_
_entity.id
_entity.type
_entity.pdbx_description
1 polymer ?
#
loop_
_entity_poly.entity_id
_entity_poly.type
_entity_poly.pdbx_seq_one_letter_code
_entity_poly.pdbx_strand_id
1 'polypeptide(L)'
;MTHKVHPKSFRIRSMSDWGSRGFYGKNMPGFLEEDLQIRDFLEKRLKDAGLAKVDIERFPGRIIVMVEALRPGFIIGRGGGGIEILRKSIEKIISRGRRKRFLSSAKSPIDKGIIKIDVLELRNPWIHSGLVGQWVADQLEKRMPFRRTMKQSLEKVVANREVKGARIEISGRLDGNEIARREWLQAGQLPRQTLRADIDYALKEAYCSYGVIGIKVWIYKGEKLD
;
A
#
# COMPACT_ATOMS: atom_id res chain seq x y z
N MET A 1 25.60 -9.37 -4.02
CA MET A 1 24.23 -8.97 -3.62
C MET A 1 24.34 -8.18 -2.32
N THR A 2 23.91 -6.91 -2.29
CA THR A 2 23.87 -6.15 -1.03
C THR A 2 22.56 -6.42 -0.33
N HIS A 3 22.60 -7.06 0.84
CA HIS A 3 21.43 -7.28 1.67
C HIS A 3 20.99 -5.95 2.29
N LYS A 4 19.78 -5.49 1.97
CA LYS A 4 19.17 -4.28 2.53
C LYS A 4 17.87 -4.69 3.24
N VAL A 5 17.65 -4.20 4.45
CA VAL A 5 16.41 -4.42 5.20
C VAL A 5 15.28 -3.54 4.65
N HIS A 6 14.03 -4.01 4.74
CA HIS A 6 12.87 -3.22 4.36
C HIS A 6 12.77 -1.94 5.22
N PRO A 7 12.73 -0.72 4.64
CA PRO A 7 12.79 0.54 5.39
C PRO A 7 11.69 0.69 6.45
N LYS A 8 10.46 0.25 6.11
CA LYS A 8 9.34 0.19 7.05
C LYS A 8 9.63 -0.74 8.22
N SER A 9 9.96 -2.01 7.97
CA SER A 9 10.24 -3.00 9.04
C SER A 9 11.37 -2.58 9.97
N PHE A 10 12.39 -1.91 9.44
CA PHE A 10 13.50 -1.36 10.23
C PHE A 10 13.07 -0.22 11.19
N ARG A 11 11.91 0.41 10.94
CA ARG A 11 11.40 1.59 11.66
C ARG A 11 10.07 1.36 12.39
N ILE A 12 9.56 0.13 12.38
CA ILE A 12 8.35 -0.24 13.13
C ILE A 12 8.60 0.04 14.62
N ARG A 13 7.56 0.51 15.35
CA ARG A 13 7.56 0.90 16.77
C ARG A 13 8.18 2.26 17.08
N SER A 14 9.25 2.67 16.42
CA SER A 14 9.86 3.99 16.68
C SER A 14 9.16 5.09 15.90
N MET A 15 8.84 4.85 14.62
CA MET A 15 8.44 5.91 13.69
C MET A 15 7.23 5.54 12.84
N SER A 16 7.09 4.24 12.52
CA SER A 16 5.98 3.70 11.77
C SER A 16 5.14 2.77 12.64
N ASP A 17 3.83 2.95 12.58
CA ASP A 17 2.87 2.05 13.21
C ASP A 17 2.59 0.79 12.38
N TRP A 18 1.99 -0.18 13.06
CA TRP A 18 1.48 -1.40 12.45
C TRP A 18 0.27 -1.13 11.58
N GLY A 19 0.20 -1.77 10.41
CA GLY A 19 -0.96 -1.67 9.50
C GLY A 19 -2.16 -2.54 9.92
N SER A 20 -1.95 -3.51 10.81
CA SER A 20 -3.03 -4.21 11.54
C SER A 20 -2.80 -3.98 13.03
N ARG A 21 -3.80 -3.48 13.72
CA ARG A 21 -3.77 -3.25 15.18
C ARG A 21 -4.94 -3.98 15.82
N GLY A 22 -4.66 -4.80 16.83
CA GLY A 22 -5.69 -5.55 17.53
C GLY A 22 -5.11 -6.60 18.45
N PHE A 23 -5.96 -7.16 19.30
CA PHE A 23 -5.62 -8.30 20.14
C PHE A 23 -6.28 -9.57 19.60
N TYR A 24 -5.46 -10.56 19.24
CA TYR A 24 -5.90 -11.71 18.45
C TYR A 24 -5.94 -13.03 19.24
N GLY A 25 -5.43 -13.04 20.48
CA GLY A 25 -5.42 -14.20 21.37
C GLY A 25 -4.91 -15.47 20.69
N LYS A 26 -5.58 -16.61 20.92
CA LYS A 26 -5.23 -17.92 20.34
C LYS A 26 -5.62 -18.06 18.85
N ASN A 27 -6.49 -17.20 18.33
CA ASN A 27 -7.04 -17.31 16.97
C ASN A 27 -6.29 -16.44 15.94
N MET A 28 -5.04 -16.05 16.22
CA MET A 28 -4.20 -15.22 15.36
C MET A 28 -4.16 -15.66 13.88
N PRO A 29 -4.00 -16.96 13.53
CA PRO A 29 -3.92 -17.37 12.13
C PRO A 29 -5.22 -17.12 11.33
N GLY A 30 -6.37 -17.27 11.98
CA GLY A 30 -7.67 -17.01 11.37
C GLY A 30 -7.84 -15.52 11.04
N PHE A 31 -7.52 -14.66 12.00
CA PHE A 31 -7.63 -13.22 11.82
C PHE A 31 -6.61 -12.64 10.84
N LEU A 32 -5.40 -13.19 10.80
CA LEU A 32 -4.39 -12.79 9.81
C LEU A 32 -4.87 -13.07 8.38
N GLU A 33 -5.46 -14.24 8.14
CA GLU A 33 -5.99 -14.58 6.81
C GLU A 33 -7.14 -13.66 6.40
N GLU A 34 -8.04 -13.35 7.34
CA GLU A 34 -9.10 -12.36 7.09
C GLU A 34 -8.53 -10.99 6.72
N ASP A 35 -7.54 -10.50 7.46
CA ASP A 35 -6.89 -9.21 7.19
C ASP A 35 -6.21 -9.20 5.81
N LEU A 36 -5.58 -10.31 5.40
CA LEU A 36 -4.98 -10.44 4.06
C LEU A 36 -6.03 -10.43 2.95
N GLN A 37 -7.13 -11.17 3.13
CA GLN A 37 -8.23 -11.22 2.16
C GLN A 37 -8.90 -9.85 1.99
N ILE A 38 -9.08 -9.11 3.09
CA ILE A 38 -9.62 -7.74 3.06
C ILE A 38 -8.69 -6.83 2.25
N ARG A 39 -7.37 -6.88 2.50
CA ARG A 39 -6.40 -6.05 1.77
C ARG A 39 -6.37 -6.36 0.28
N ASP A 40 -6.29 -7.63 -0.11
CA ASP A 40 -6.28 -8.04 -1.51
C ASP A 40 -7.57 -7.63 -2.24
N PHE A 41 -8.72 -7.77 -1.57
CA PHE A 41 -10.00 -7.31 -2.11
C PHE A 41 -10.04 -5.81 -2.34
N LEU A 42 -9.60 -5.02 -1.34
CA LEU A 42 -9.60 -3.56 -1.44
C LEU A 42 -8.62 -3.08 -2.50
N GLU A 43 -7.42 -3.66 -2.60
CA GLU A 43 -6.43 -3.29 -3.60
C GLU A 43 -6.93 -3.54 -5.03
N LYS A 44 -7.63 -4.65 -5.27
CA LYS A 44 -8.24 -4.95 -6.58
C LYS A 44 -9.41 -4.04 -6.91
N ARG A 45 -10.33 -3.84 -5.95
CA ARG A 45 -11.57 -3.10 -6.19
C ARG A 45 -11.36 -1.58 -6.25
N LEU A 46 -10.39 -1.06 -5.50
CA LEU A 46 -10.13 0.38 -5.38
C LEU A 46 -8.95 0.85 -6.24
N LYS A 47 -8.55 0.09 -7.26
CA LYS A 47 -7.47 0.48 -8.19
C LYS A 47 -7.73 1.87 -8.80
N ASP A 48 -8.96 2.13 -9.24
CA ASP A 48 -9.34 3.40 -9.88
C ASP A 48 -9.44 4.59 -8.90
N ALA A 49 -9.67 4.31 -7.60
CA ALA A 49 -9.76 5.32 -6.55
C ALA A 49 -8.37 5.82 -6.09
N GLY A 50 -7.30 5.13 -6.46
CA GLY A 50 -5.93 5.46 -6.04
C GLY A 50 -5.73 5.15 -4.56
N LEU A 51 -5.78 3.87 -4.20
CA LEU A 51 -5.57 3.37 -2.84
C LEU A 51 -4.12 3.61 -2.39
N ALA A 52 -3.92 4.38 -1.33
CA ALA A 52 -2.60 4.70 -0.78
C ALA A 52 -2.21 3.77 0.38
N LYS A 53 -3.14 3.59 1.33
CA LYS A 53 -2.91 2.83 2.56
C LYS A 53 -4.20 2.16 3.04
N VAL A 54 -4.07 0.98 3.62
CA VAL A 54 -5.16 0.27 4.30
C VAL A 54 -4.68 -0.12 5.70
N ASP A 55 -5.27 0.51 6.70
CA ASP A 55 -5.07 0.17 8.10
C ASP A 55 -6.31 -0.54 8.65
N ILE A 56 -6.10 -1.63 9.38
CA ILE A 56 -7.16 -2.42 9.97
C ILE A 56 -6.99 -2.38 11.48
N GLU A 57 -8.00 -1.87 12.18
CA GLU A 57 -8.09 -1.93 13.63
C GLU A 57 -9.17 -2.92 14.05
N ARG A 58 -8.83 -3.84 14.96
CA ARG A 58 -9.75 -4.81 15.53
C ARG A 58 -9.92 -4.56 17.01
N PHE A 59 -11.17 -4.30 17.38
CA PHE A 59 -11.62 -4.24 18.77
C PHE A 59 -12.57 -5.41 19.05
N PRO A 60 -12.84 -5.74 20.32
CA PRO A 60 -13.90 -6.68 20.66
C PRO A 60 -15.24 -6.24 20.04
N GLY A 61 -15.78 -7.03 19.11
CA GLY A 61 -17.07 -6.77 18.47
C GLY A 61 -17.12 -5.68 17.39
N ARG A 62 -16.00 -5.08 16.99
CA ARG A 62 -15.98 -4.13 15.85
C ARG A 62 -14.66 -4.16 15.09
N ILE A 63 -14.73 -4.02 13.78
CA ILE A 63 -13.56 -3.86 12.91
C ILE A 63 -13.66 -2.48 12.27
N ILE A 64 -12.60 -1.69 12.38
CA ILE A 64 -12.47 -0.41 11.71
C ILE A 64 -11.46 -0.58 10.59
N VAL A 65 -11.92 -0.40 9.36
CA VAL A 65 -11.06 -0.41 8.16
C VAL A 65 -10.87 1.03 7.73
N MET A 66 -9.67 1.55 7.93
CA MET A 66 -9.27 2.88 7.49
C MET A 66 -8.62 2.78 6.12
N VAL A 67 -9.26 3.44 5.15
CA VAL A 67 -8.85 3.45 3.75
C VAL A 67 -8.39 4.86 3.39
N GLU A 68 -7.11 5.02 3.12
CA GLU A 68 -6.55 6.27 2.63
C GLU A 68 -6.48 6.22 1.10
N ALA A 69 -7.14 7.16 0.43
CA ALA A 69 -7.26 7.18 -1.03
C ALA A 69 -7.18 8.59 -1.62
N LEU A 70 -6.71 8.68 -2.87
CA LEU A 70 -6.64 9.93 -3.61
C LEU A 70 -8.02 10.48 -3.97
N ARG A 71 -8.97 9.60 -4.32
CA ARG A 71 -10.33 9.99 -4.73
C ARG A 71 -11.37 9.34 -3.82
N PRO A 72 -11.65 9.91 -2.63
CA PRO A 72 -12.62 9.34 -1.70
C PRO A 72 -14.03 9.26 -2.30
N GLY A 73 -14.39 10.17 -3.22
CA GLY A 73 -15.70 10.16 -3.88
C GLY A 73 -16.03 8.88 -4.65
N PHE A 74 -15.04 8.21 -5.23
CA PHE A 74 -15.23 6.90 -5.89
C PHE A 74 -15.57 5.78 -4.90
N ILE A 75 -15.09 5.89 -3.66
CA ILE A 75 -15.32 4.91 -2.58
C ILE A 75 -16.68 5.14 -1.93
N ILE A 76 -17.05 6.41 -1.71
CA ILE A 76 -18.31 6.79 -1.07
C ILE A 76 -19.50 6.54 -2.01
N GLY A 77 -19.35 6.88 -3.30
CA GLY A 77 -20.41 6.78 -4.30
C GLY A 77 -21.54 7.80 -4.09
N ARG A 78 -22.61 7.69 -4.87
CA ARG A 78 -23.78 8.57 -4.75
C ARG A 78 -24.56 8.24 -3.48
N GLY A 79 -24.77 9.22 -2.61
CA GLY A 79 -25.56 9.08 -1.37
C GLY A 79 -24.97 8.10 -0.34
N GLY A 80 -23.67 7.79 -0.40
CA GLY A 80 -23.01 6.87 0.54
C GLY A 80 -23.22 5.37 0.24
N GLY A 81 -23.93 5.03 -0.84
CA GLY A 81 -24.20 3.63 -1.20
C GLY A 81 -22.95 2.79 -1.47
N GLY A 82 -21.84 3.41 -1.88
CA GLY A 82 -20.57 2.72 -2.13
C GLY A 82 -19.99 2.08 -0.87
N ILE A 83 -20.07 2.77 0.27
CA ILE A 83 -19.60 2.26 1.57
C ILE A 83 -20.43 1.06 1.99
N GLU A 84 -21.75 1.11 1.82
CA GLU A 84 -22.61 0.00 2.22
C GLU A 84 -22.38 -1.24 1.36
N ILE A 85 -22.16 -1.07 0.05
CA ILE A 85 -21.80 -2.17 -0.84
C ILE A 85 -20.43 -2.74 -0.47
N LEU A 86 -19.44 -1.90 -0.18
CA LEU A 86 -18.10 -2.33 0.26
C LEU A 86 -18.18 -3.13 1.56
N ARG A 87 -18.94 -2.64 2.54
CA ARG A 87 -19.18 -3.34 3.80
C ARG A 87 -19.79 -4.72 3.59
N LYS A 88 -20.89 -4.80 2.83
CA LYS A 88 -21.55 -6.09 2.49
C LYS A 88 -20.60 -7.04 1.74
N SER A 89 -19.73 -6.54 0.88
CA SER A 89 -18.72 -7.35 0.20
C SER A 89 -17.67 -7.90 1.17
N ILE A 90 -17.18 -7.09 2.11
CA ILE A 90 -16.22 -7.52 3.13
C ILE A 90 -16.85 -8.58 4.05
N GLU A 91 -18.11 -8.38 4.49
CA GLU A 91 -18.86 -9.38 5.28
C GLU A 91 -18.98 -10.72 4.54
N LYS A 92 -19.23 -10.69 3.22
CA LYS A 92 -19.27 -11.90 2.37
C LYS A 92 -17.92 -12.60 2.27
N ILE A 93 -16.81 -11.86 2.24
CA ILE A 93 -15.46 -12.43 2.15
C ILE A 93 -15.09 -13.14 3.47
N ILE A 94 -15.33 -12.48 4.60
CA ILE A 94 -15.05 -13.03 5.93
C ILE A 94 -15.86 -14.31 6.18
N SER A 95 -17.16 -14.29 5.83
CA SER A 95 -18.03 -15.47 5.98
C SER A 95 -17.63 -16.65 5.08
N ARG A 96 -17.14 -16.39 3.86
CA ARG A 96 -16.65 -17.42 2.93
C ARG A 96 -15.29 -18.01 3.35
N GLY A 97 -14.36 -17.18 3.81
CA GLY A 97 -13.04 -17.62 4.28
C GLY A 97 -13.15 -18.60 5.45
N ARG A 98 -14.17 -18.43 6.31
CA ARG A 98 -14.46 -19.31 7.43
C ARG A 98 -15.12 -20.63 7.04
N ARG A 99 -16.02 -20.64 6.05
CA ARG A 99 -16.67 -21.88 5.57
C ARG A 99 -15.69 -22.89 4.96
N LYS A 100 -14.57 -22.44 4.40
CA LYS A 100 -13.54 -23.33 3.84
C LYS A 100 -12.73 -24.07 4.90
N ARG A 101 -12.68 -23.59 6.14
CA ARG A 101 -12.00 -24.24 7.26
C ARG A 101 -13.04 -24.81 8.22
N PHE A 102 -13.51 -26.01 7.92
CA PHE A 102 -14.33 -26.78 8.85
C PHE A 102 -13.58 -27.00 10.17
N LEU A 103 -13.89 -26.17 11.18
CA LEU A 103 -13.96 -26.59 12.58
C LEU A 103 -15.10 -25.80 13.24
N SER A 104 -16.27 -26.40 13.21
CA SER A 104 -17.43 -26.11 14.05
C SER A 104 -17.01 -25.99 15.52
N SER A 105 -16.89 -24.77 16.05
CA SER A 105 -17.07 -24.43 17.49
C SER A 105 -16.48 -23.07 17.87
N ALA A 106 -15.54 -22.50 17.10
CA ALA A 106 -14.95 -21.21 17.45
C ALA A 106 -15.90 -20.06 17.07
N LYS A 107 -16.84 -19.76 17.96
CA LYS A 107 -17.68 -18.55 17.94
C LYS A 107 -16.77 -17.35 17.74
N SER A 108 -16.93 -16.69 16.60
CA SER A 108 -16.09 -15.55 16.29
C SER A 108 -16.71 -14.30 16.92
N PRO A 109 -15.93 -13.32 17.38
CA PRO A 109 -16.46 -12.03 17.83
C PRO A 109 -17.11 -11.21 16.68
N ILE A 110 -17.22 -11.76 15.47
CA ILE A 110 -17.80 -11.14 14.28
C ILE A 110 -19.20 -11.69 13.98
N ASP A 111 -19.69 -12.71 14.69
CA ASP A 111 -21.09 -13.13 14.60
C ASP A 111 -22.07 -12.03 15.08
N LYS A 112 -21.54 -10.95 15.69
CA LYS A 112 -22.23 -9.69 16.03
C LYS A 112 -21.42 -8.43 15.66
N GLY A 113 -20.34 -8.57 14.89
CA GLY A 113 -19.33 -7.53 14.77
C GLY A 113 -19.68 -6.46 13.73
N ILE A 114 -19.66 -5.19 14.12
CA ILE A 114 -19.93 -4.07 13.20
C ILE A 114 -18.64 -3.74 12.43
N ILE A 115 -18.69 -3.78 11.10
CA ILE A 115 -17.61 -3.28 10.24
C ILE A 115 -17.86 -1.81 9.95
N LYS A 116 -16.94 -0.96 10.41
CA LYS A 116 -16.90 0.46 10.10
C LYS A 116 -15.81 0.69 9.05
N ILE A 117 -16.15 1.41 7.99
CA ILE A 117 -15.20 1.80 6.95
C ILE A 117 -15.04 3.31 7.06
N ASP A 118 -13.83 3.73 7.42
CA ASP A 118 -13.47 5.14 7.49
C ASP A 118 -12.59 5.48 6.28
N VAL A 119 -13.02 6.45 5.48
CA VAL A 119 -12.31 6.86 4.26
C VAL A 119 -11.59 8.17 4.55
N LEU A 120 -10.27 8.17 4.41
CA LEU A 120 -9.41 9.32 4.57
C LEU A 120 -8.96 9.80 3.20
N GLU A 121 -9.04 11.11 2.99
CA GLU A 121 -8.59 11.75 1.76
C GLU A 121 -7.09 12.01 1.80
N LEU A 122 -6.40 11.56 0.75
CA LEU A 122 -5.01 11.93 0.54
C LEU A 122 -4.92 13.18 -0.33
N ARG A 123 -4.38 14.27 0.25
CA ARG A 123 -4.23 15.57 -0.43
C ARG A 123 -3.26 15.50 -1.62
N ASN A 124 -2.08 14.91 -1.42
CA ASN A 124 -0.99 14.92 -2.40
C ASN A 124 -0.52 13.50 -2.73
N PRO A 125 -0.75 12.98 -3.96
CA PRO A 125 -0.36 11.62 -4.33
C PRO A 125 1.15 11.43 -4.45
N TRP A 126 1.88 12.50 -4.79
CA TRP A 126 3.33 12.47 -5.02
C TRP A 126 4.17 12.31 -3.75
N ILE A 127 3.52 12.35 -2.59
CA ILE A 127 4.17 12.19 -1.28
C ILE A 127 4.12 10.72 -0.84
N HIS A 128 3.23 9.91 -1.41
CA HIS A 128 3.07 8.50 -1.07
C HIS A 128 3.81 7.59 -2.06
N SER A 129 4.75 6.81 -1.53
CA SER A 129 5.62 5.93 -2.32
C SER A 129 4.82 4.91 -3.13
N GLY A 130 3.71 4.40 -2.57
CA GLY A 130 2.82 3.44 -3.23
C GLY A 130 2.12 4.00 -4.46
N LEU A 131 1.62 5.24 -4.38
CA LEU A 131 0.95 5.89 -5.50
C LEU A 131 1.93 6.33 -6.59
N VAL A 132 3.11 6.81 -6.21
CA VAL A 132 4.19 7.10 -7.16
C VAL A 132 4.62 5.83 -7.89
N GLY A 133 4.80 4.72 -7.16
CA GLY A 133 5.13 3.42 -7.74
C GLY A 133 4.04 2.91 -8.69
N GLN A 134 2.76 3.05 -8.32
CA GLN A 134 1.63 2.69 -9.18
C GLN A 134 1.61 3.54 -10.45
N TRP A 135 1.80 4.85 -10.34
CA TRP A 135 1.84 5.73 -11.50
C TRP A 135 2.98 5.37 -12.46
N VAL A 136 4.18 5.09 -11.93
CA VAL A 136 5.31 4.62 -12.75
C VAL A 136 4.97 3.29 -13.42
N ALA A 137 4.35 2.34 -12.70
CA ALA A 137 3.93 1.06 -13.26
C ALA A 137 2.96 1.26 -14.44
N ASP A 138 1.91 2.06 -14.25
CA ASP A 138 0.92 2.34 -15.28
C ASP A 138 1.55 2.99 -16.53
N GLN A 139 2.55 3.85 -16.37
CA GLN A 139 3.27 4.46 -17.51
C GLN A 139 4.14 3.43 -18.26
N LEU A 140 4.80 2.51 -17.55
CA LEU A 140 5.59 1.45 -18.17
C LEU A 140 4.71 0.44 -18.90
N GLU A 141 3.55 0.09 -18.36
CA GLU A 141 2.55 -0.75 -19.01
C GLU A 141 2.03 -0.11 -20.31
N LYS A 142 1.91 1.22 -20.33
CA LYS A 142 1.60 2.02 -21.53
C LYS A 142 2.77 2.18 -22.50
N ARG A 143 3.89 1.47 -22.29
CA ARG A 143 5.10 1.49 -23.13
C ARG A 143 5.79 2.88 -23.20
N MET A 144 5.64 3.69 -22.16
CA MET A 144 6.39 4.94 -22.06
C MET A 144 7.87 4.66 -21.76
N PRO A 145 8.83 5.40 -22.36
CA PRO A 145 10.25 5.21 -22.11
C PRO A 145 10.60 5.33 -20.61
N PHE A 146 11.20 4.30 -20.05
CA PHE A 146 11.38 4.20 -18.60
C PHE A 146 12.24 5.34 -18.01
N ARG A 147 13.27 5.82 -18.72
CA ARG A 147 14.11 6.96 -18.29
C ARG A 147 13.31 8.26 -18.17
N ARG A 148 12.43 8.51 -19.14
CA ARG A 148 11.54 9.68 -19.13
C ARG A 148 10.57 9.59 -17.97
N THR A 149 9.95 8.43 -17.78
CA THR A 149 9.01 8.18 -16.67
C THR A 149 9.68 8.35 -15.30
N MET A 150 10.90 7.83 -15.11
CA MET A 150 11.67 8.01 -13.87
C MET A 150 12.00 9.47 -13.60
N LYS A 151 12.50 10.21 -14.61
CA LYS A 151 12.85 11.62 -14.45
C LYS A 151 11.61 12.46 -14.12
N GLN A 152 10.52 12.25 -14.85
CA GLN A 152 9.26 12.96 -14.64
C GLN A 152 8.65 12.68 -13.27
N SER A 153 8.64 11.42 -12.82
CA SER A 153 8.12 11.08 -11.48
C SER A 153 8.97 11.71 -10.39
N LEU A 154 10.30 11.62 -10.50
CA LEU A 154 11.22 12.16 -9.50
C LEU A 154 11.15 13.69 -9.41
N GLU A 155 11.04 14.40 -10.53
CA GLU A 155 10.81 15.86 -10.55
C GLU A 155 9.50 16.24 -9.84
N LYS A 156 8.40 15.52 -10.10
CA LYS A 156 7.11 15.77 -9.45
C LYS A 156 7.12 15.48 -7.95
N VAL A 157 7.88 14.47 -7.52
CA VAL A 157 8.04 14.15 -6.09
C VAL A 157 8.83 15.25 -5.38
N VAL A 158 9.97 15.67 -5.94
CA VAL A 158 10.86 16.70 -5.37
C VAL A 158 10.25 18.10 -5.38
N ALA A 159 9.32 18.39 -6.30
CA ALA A 159 8.59 19.65 -6.31
C ALA A 159 7.75 19.90 -5.04
N ASN A 160 7.45 18.85 -4.25
CA ASN A 160 6.70 18.99 -3.01
C ASN A 160 7.63 19.37 -1.86
N ARG A 161 7.27 20.44 -1.13
CA ARG A 161 8.05 20.97 0.00
C ARG A 161 8.24 19.98 1.16
N GLU A 162 7.32 19.03 1.31
CA GLU A 162 7.38 18.00 2.36
C GLU A 162 8.43 16.92 2.07
N VAL A 163 8.92 16.82 0.83
CA VAL A 163 9.88 15.78 0.43
C VAL A 163 11.29 16.35 0.42
N LYS A 164 12.17 15.80 1.26
CA LYS A 164 13.59 16.18 1.33
C LYS A 164 14.48 15.36 0.39
N GLY A 165 13.97 14.23 -0.10
CA GLY A 165 14.62 13.48 -1.15
C GLY A 165 13.84 12.24 -1.56
N ALA A 166 14.15 11.72 -2.74
CA ALA A 166 13.50 10.55 -3.29
C ALA A 166 14.48 9.73 -4.13
N ARG A 167 14.23 8.42 -4.18
CA ARG A 167 14.93 7.48 -5.06
C ARG A 167 13.91 6.58 -5.72
N ILE A 168 14.06 6.38 -7.02
CA ILE A 168 13.27 5.44 -7.80
C ILE A 168 14.24 4.46 -8.45
N GLU A 169 14.03 3.18 -8.22
CA GLU A 169 14.83 2.09 -8.78
C GLU A 169 13.92 1.17 -9.57
N ILE A 170 14.31 0.89 -10.81
CA ILE A 170 13.58 0.01 -11.71
C ILE A 170 14.50 -1.14 -12.08
N SER A 171 14.00 -2.37 -12.01
CA SER A 171 14.74 -3.57 -12.37
C SER A 171 13.91 -4.53 -13.21
N GLY A 172 14.50 -5.04 -14.28
CA GLY A 172 13.85 -5.98 -15.19
C GLY A 172 14.37 -5.83 -16.62
N ARG A 173 13.62 -6.36 -17.58
CA ARG A 173 13.90 -6.23 -19.03
C ARG A 173 13.47 -4.85 -19.53
N LEU A 174 14.22 -3.80 -19.19
CA LEU A 174 13.83 -2.42 -19.53
C LEU A 174 13.90 -2.21 -21.04
N ASP A 175 12.85 -1.60 -21.61
CA ASP A 175 12.63 -1.43 -23.06
C ASP A 175 12.59 -2.74 -23.87
N GLY A 176 12.31 -3.88 -23.21
CA GLY A 176 12.20 -5.18 -23.89
C GLY A 176 13.54 -5.86 -24.20
N ASN A 177 14.66 -5.28 -23.77
CA ASN A 177 15.97 -5.90 -23.90
C ASN A 177 16.02 -7.31 -23.28
N GLU A 178 16.80 -8.19 -23.88
CA GLU A 178 16.92 -9.60 -23.45
C GLU A 178 17.52 -9.72 -22.04
N ILE A 179 18.57 -8.93 -21.77
CA ILE A 179 19.26 -8.93 -20.49
C ILE A 179 18.55 -7.98 -19.52
N ALA A 180 18.15 -8.51 -18.37
CA ALA A 180 17.59 -7.69 -17.30
C ALA A 180 18.64 -6.76 -16.69
N ARG A 181 18.29 -5.48 -16.54
CA ARG A 181 19.15 -4.45 -15.96
C ARG A 181 18.45 -3.75 -14.80
N ARG A 182 19.24 -3.07 -13.98
CA ARG A 182 18.76 -2.23 -12.88
C ARG A 182 19.25 -0.80 -13.09
N GLU A 183 18.33 0.13 -13.23
CA GLU A 183 18.63 1.56 -13.26
C GLU A 183 17.96 2.24 -12.06
N TRP A 184 18.59 3.28 -11.52
CA TRP A 184 18.03 4.09 -10.44
C TRP A 184 18.36 5.55 -10.62
N LEU A 185 17.42 6.42 -10.23
CA LEU A 185 17.62 7.86 -10.12
C LEU A 185 17.36 8.28 -8.68
N GLN A 186 18.11 9.26 -8.19
CA GLN A 186 17.97 9.83 -6.86
C GLN A 186 18.10 11.35 -6.93
N ALA A 187 17.29 12.05 -6.13
CA ALA A 187 17.42 13.48 -5.89
C ALA A 187 17.24 13.78 -4.40
N GLY A 188 17.95 14.80 -3.92
CA GLY A 188 17.95 15.17 -2.52
C GLY A 188 18.61 14.13 -1.60
N GLN A 189 18.26 14.20 -0.32
CA GLN A 189 18.85 13.35 0.72
C GLN A 189 18.05 12.07 0.93
N LEU A 190 18.74 10.95 1.20
CA LEU A 190 18.10 9.68 1.52
C LEU A 190 18.89 8.88 2.58
N PRO A 191 18.78 9.27 3.87
CA PRO A 191 19.51 8.62 4.96
C PRO A 191 18.86 7.27 5.36
N ARG A 192 19.23 6.19 4.66
CA ARG A 192 18.60 4.86 4.86
C ARG A 192 18.91 4.19 6.20
N GLN A 193 20.07 4.48 6.78
CA GLN A 193 20.52 3.89 8.05
C GLN A 193 19.97 4.63 9.28
N THR A 194 19.62 5.91 9.14
CA THR A 194 19.09 6.72 10.23
C THR A 194 17.67 6.26 10.60
N LEU A 195 17.47 5.83 11.84
CA LEU A 195 16.18 5.37 12.35
C LEU A 195 15.13 6.48 12.42
N ARG A 196 15.57 7.71 12.78
CA ARG A 196 14.72 8.91 12.89
C ARG A 196 14.21 9.46 11.56
N ALA A 197 14.75 8.98 10.43
CA ALA A 197 14.34 9.42 9.12
C ALA A 197 12.96 8.84 8.75
N ASP A 198 11.99 9.69 8.41
CA ASP A 198 10.70 9.28 7.86
C ASP A 198 10.87 8.86 6.39
N ILE A 199 10.98 7.55 6.17
CA ILE A 199 11.15 6.98 4.83
C ILE A 199 9.94 6.13 4.49
N ASP A 200 9.15 6.64 3.56
CA ASP A 200 8.10 5.89 2.91
C ASP A 200 8.70 5.03 1.80
N TYR A 201 8.32 3.75 1.77
CA TYR A 201 8.82 2.76 0.82
C TYR A 201 7.69 1.92 0.26
N ALA A 202 7.71 1.75 -1.06
CA ALA A 202 6.84 0.83 -1.77
C ALA A 202 7.61 0.03 -2.81
N LEU A 203 7.18 -1.22 -2.95
CA LEU A 203 7.50 -2.09 -4.06
C LEU A 203 6.23 -2.25 -4.90
N LYS A 204 6.33 -1.96 -6.19
CA LYS A 204 5.27 -2.20 -7.17
C LYS A 204 5.84 -2.93 -8.36
N GLU A 205 4.97 -3.63 -9.07
CA GLU A 205 5.31 -4.43 -10.24
C GLU A 205 4.51 -3.92 -11.42
N ALA A 206 5.18 -3.77 -12.57
CA ALA A 206 4.55 -3.45 -13.83
C ALA A 206 4.55 -4.70 -14.71
N TYR A 207 3.40 -5.03 -15.28
CA TYR A 207 3.23 -6.21 -16.12
C TYR A 207 3.31 -5.80 -17.59
N CYS A 208 4.50 -5.92 -18.17
CA CYS A 208 4.76 -5.59 -19.56
C CYS A 208 4.71 -6.85 -20.45
N SER A 209 4.55 -6.66 -21.76
CA SER A 209 4.49 -7.76 -22.74
C SER A 209 5.76 -8.65 -22.74
N TYR A 210 6.90 -8.08 -22.37
CA TYR A 210 8.22 -8.74 -22.35
C TYR A 210 8.64 -9.21 -20.94
N GLY A 211 7.73 -9.16 -19.95
CA GLY A 211 7.95 -9.65 -18.60
C GLY A 211 7.57 -8.64 -17.51
N VAL A 212 7.94 -8.97 -16.27
CA VAL A 212 7.64 -8.15 -15.10
C VAL A 212 8.79 -7.19 -14.81
N ILE A 213 8.47 -5.91 -14.59
CA ILE A 213 9.41 -4.90 -14.16
C ILE A 213 9.13 -4.55 -12.69
N GLY A 214 10.12 -4.74 -11.83
CA GLY A 214 10.05 -4.33 -10.43
C GLY A 214 10.40 -2.86 -10.25
N ILE A 215 9.56 -2.11 -9.53
CA ILE A 215 9.73 -0.70 -9.23
C ILE A 215 9.81 -0.53 -7.71
N LYS A 216 10.89 0.06 -7.23
CA LYS A 216 11.10 0.40 -5.83
C LYS A 216 11.18 1.91 -5.68
N VAL A 217 10.36 2.45 -4.81
CA VAL A 217 10.31 3.89 -4.54
C VAL A 217 10.63 4.13 -3.08
N TRP A 218 11.56 5.05 -2.83
CA TRP A 218 11.84 5.59 -1.50
C TRP A 218 11.56 7.09 -1.52
N ILE A 219 10.80 7.57 -0.54
CA ILE A 219 10.50 8.99 -0.35
C ILE A 219 10.88 9.35 1.08
N TYR A 220 11.75 10.34 1.24
CA TYR A 220 12.19 10.86 2.51
C TYR A 220 11.44 12.16 2.83
N LYS A 221 10.64 12.16 3.90
CA LYS A 221 9.79 13.28 4.32
C LYS A 221 10.43 14.15 5.42
N GLY A 222 11.69 13.87 5.77
CA GLY A 222 12.38 14.53 6.86
C GLY A 222 12.51 13.67 8.11
N GLU A 223 12.98 14.28 9.18
CA GLU A 223 13.11 13.63 10.49
C GLU A 223 11.90 14.04 11.33
N LYS A 224 11.27 13.09 12.04
CA LYS A 224 10.38 13.46 13.14
C LYS A 224 11.24 13.56 14.40
N LEU A 225 11.17 14.73 15.02
CA LEU A 225 11.64 14.96 16.37
C LEU A 225 10.43 14.72 17.27
N ASP A 226 10.61 13.92 18.32
CA ASP A 226 9.59 13.65 19.34
C ASP A 226 9.14 14.95 20.04
#